data_AF-A0A349MWZ9-F1
#
_entry.id   AF-A0A349MWZ9-F1
#
_cell.length_a   1.000
_cell.length_b   1.000
_cell.length_c   1.000
_cell.angle_alpha   90.00
_cell.angle_beta   90.00
_cell.angle_gamma   90.00
#
_symmetry.space_group_name_H-M   'P 1'
#
loop_
_entity.id
_entity.type
_entity.pdbx_description
1 polymer ?
#
loop_
_entity_poly.entity_id
_entity_poly.type
_entity_poly.pdbx_seq_one_letter_code
_entity_poly.pdbx_strand_id
1 'polypeptide(L)'
;MSLGGLLASRAAAFEPRIKKVIAYDIMYAMMDAMTMNAGKLQKFALDHLQSPVVARLLNAVLPHMASKDVDLAFKLHQATDLTGLHNPVDLLREISRYDLTGTLKDVKQEVLLLAGTDDQYVPYKRLSQLESELVRVKSLKSVTFDASTGADQHCQIGNRQLAINEFATFLNA
;
A
#
# COMPACT_ATOMS: atom_id res chain seq x y z
N MET A 1 2.87 -4.91 -8.37
CA MET A 1 2.55 -3.48 -8.54
C MET A 1 1.52 -3.06 -7.49
N SER A 2 1.56 -1.86 -6.91
CA SER A 2 0.63 -1.38 -5.85
C SER A 2 0.50 -2.41 -4.70
N LEU A 3 -0.72 -2.84 -4.34
CA LEU A 3 -0.97 -3.96 -3.40
C LEU A 3 -0.16 -5.22 -3.74
N GLY A 4 0.12 -5.49 -5.02
CA GLY A 4 0.99 -6.59 -5.41
C GLY A 4 2.44 -6.46 -4.93
N GLY A 5 2.96 -5.23 -4.71
CA GLY A 5 4.27 -5.01 -4.10
C GLY A 5 4.30 -5.42 -2.61
N LEU A 6 3.23 -5.10 -1.89
CA LEU A 6 2.97 -5.59 -0.54
C LEU A 6 2.91 -7.13 -0.51
N LEU A 7 2.05 -7.72 -1.35
CA LEU A 7 1.86 -9.16 -1.39
C LEU A 7 3.14 -9.92 -1.77
N ALA A 8 3.92 -9.40 -2.72
CA ALA A 8 5.22 -9.98 -3.10
C ALA A 8 6.22 -9.94 -1.94
N SER A 9 6.31 -8.80 -1.24
CA SER A 9 7.18 -8.66 -0.05
C SER A 9 6.76 -9.61 1.08
N ARG A 10 5.46 -9.73 1.32
CA ARG A 10 4.90 -10.68 2.30
C ARG A 10 5.19 -12.14 1.93
N ALA A 11 5.06 -12.51 0.66
CA ALA A 11 5.38 -13.86 0.20
C ALA A 11 6.88 -14.17 0.37
N ALA A 12 7.75 -13.21 0.07
CA ALA A 12 9.20 -13.38 0.15
C ALA A 12 9.71 -13.72 1.57
N ALA A 13 9.02 -13.23 2.61
CA ALA A 13 9.32 -13.56 4.00
C ALA A 13 9.17 -15.06 4.31
N PHE A 14 8.33 -15.79 3.56
CA PHE A 14 8.00 -17.20 3.83
C PHE A 14 8.36 -18.16 2.69
N GLU A 15 8.68 -17.66 1.50
CA GLU A 15 8.97 -18.46 0.33
C GLU A 15 10.44 -18.32 -0.12
N PRO A 16 11.33 -19.27 0.25
CA PRO A 16 12.75 -19.18 -0.07
C PRO A 16 13.10 -19.37 -1.55
N ARG A 17 12.14 -19.83 -2.39
CA ARG A 17 12.33 -19.89 -3.85
C ARG A 17 12.36 -18.51 -4.49
N ILE A 18 11.70 -17.51 -3.90
CA ILE A 18 11.81 -16.12 -4.36
C ILE A 18 13.24 -15.64 -4.10
N LYS A 19 13.88 -15.04 -5.10
CA LYS A 19 15.27 -14.54 -5.02
C LYS A 19 15.37 -13.02 -5.08
N LYS A 20 14.49 -12.39 -5.84
CA LYS A 20 14.41 -10.94 -6.04
C LYS A 20 12.96 -10.49 -5.85
N VAL A 21 12.76 -9.37 -5.19
CA VAL A 21 11.46 -8.74 -4.94
C VAL A 21 11.48 -7.32 -5.45
N ILE A 22 10.43 -6.92 -6.14
CA ILE A 22 10.24 -5.53 -6.58
C ILE A 22 8.94 -5.02 -5.98
N ALA A 23 9.03 -4.05 -5.07
CA ALA A 23 7.89 -3.29 -4.57
C ALA A 23 7.66 -2.07 -5.47
N TYR A 24 6.59 -2.13 -6.27
CA TYR A 24 6.26 -1.15 -7.30
C TYR A 24 4.77 -0.74 -7.24
N ASP A 25 4.27 0.03 -6.31
CA ASP A 25 4.99 0.93 -5.43
C ASP A 25 5.29 0.33 -4.04
N ILE A 26 5.84 1.16 -3.16
CA ILE A 26 6.20 0.85 -1.76
C ILE A 26 4.99 0.72 -0.81
N MET A 27 3.91 0.07 -1.25
CA MET A 27 2.73 -0.07 -0.41
C MET A 27 3.03 -0.89 0.85
N TYR A 28 2.97 -0.24 2.02
CA TYR A 28 3.19 -0.88 3.32
C TYR A 28 1.89 -1.42 3.93
N ALA A 29 0.80 -0.65 3.84
CA ALA A 29 -0.52 -1.03 4.32
C ALA A 29 -1.58 -0.56 3.32
N MET A 30 -2.52 -1.43 2.97
CA MET A 30 -3.63 -1.08 2.06
C MET A 30 -4.51 0.03 2.65
N MET A 31 -4.58 0.14 3.98
CA MET A 31 -5.28 1.23 4.68
C MET A 31 -4.69 2.62 4.43
N ASP A 32 -3.46 2.74 3.92
CA ASP A 32 -2.90 4.03 3.53
C ASP A 32 -3.75 4.69 2.44
N ALA A 33 -4.24 3.91 1.47
CA ALA A 33 -5.10 4.40 0.38
C ALA A 33 -6.44 4.98 0.87
N MET A 34 -6.88 4.62 2.08
CA MET A 34 -8.08 5.12 2.74
C MET A 34 -7.79 6.31 3.68
N THR A 35 -6.56 6.41 4.18
CA THR A 35 -6.21 7.32 5.29
C THR A 35 -5.32 8.49 4.88
N MET A 36 -4.74 8.47 3.68
CA MET A 36 -3.77 9.47 3.22
C MET A 36 -4.30 10.90 3.35
N ASN A 37 -5.55 11.11 2.91
CA ASN A 37 -6.24 12.40 2.98
C ASN A 37 -7.24 12.49 4.15
N ALA A 38 -7.23 11.51 5.06
CA ALA A 38 -8.15 11.46 6.18
C ALA A 38 -7.72 12.42 7.30
N GLY A 39 -8.70 13.18 7.82
CA GLY A 39 -8.53 14.00 9.02
C GLY A 39 -8.36 13.16 10.29
N LYS A 40 -8.04 13.83 11.40
CA LYS A 40 -7.74 13.17 12.70
C LYS A 40 -8.90 12.29 13.19
N LEU A 41 -10.14 12.76 13.03
CA LEU A 41 -11.33 12.03 13.47
C LEU A 41 -11.55 10.75 12.65
N GLN A 42 -11.38 10.82 11.33
CA GLN A 42 -11.48 9.63 10.48
C GLN A 42 -10.39 8.62 10.82
N LYS A 43 -9.14 9.06 11.01
CA LYS A 43 -8.03 8.19 11.44
C LYS A 43 -8.34 7.49 12.77
N PHE A 44 -8.79 8.25 13.77
CA PHE A 44 -9.22 7.68 15.05
C PHE A 44 -10.30 6.60 14.89
N ALA A 45 -11.32 6.84 14.05
CA ALA A 45 -12.36 5.83 13.80
C ALA A 45 -11.80 4.57 13.12
N LEU A 46 -10.87 4.73 12.17
CA LEU A 46 -10.22 3.62 11.47
C LEU A 46 -9.25 2.83 12.37
N ASP A 47 -8.66 3.47 13.39
CA ASP A 47 -7.85 2.77 14.39
C ASP A 47 -8.71 1.97 15.40
N HIS A 48 -10.02 2.24 15.45
CA HIS A 48 -10.96 1.65 16.42
C HIS A 48 -12.08 0.83 15.76
N LEU A 49 -11.83 0.21 14.60
CA LEU A 49 -12.82 -0.61 13.87
C LEU A 49 -13.41 -1.77 14.68
N GLN A 50 -12.74 -2.21 15.74
CA GLN A 50 -13.22 -3.27 16.63
C GLN A 50 -14.26 -2.78 17.65
N SER A 51 -14.37 -1.46 17.88
CA SER A 51 -15.38 -0.90 18.78
C SER A 51 -16.78 -1.01 18.16
N PRO A 52 -17.75 -1.64 18.85
CA PRO A 52 -19.12 -1.74 18.34
C PRO A 52 -19.78 -0.38 18.08
N VAL A 53 -19.43 0.63 18.87
CA VAL A 53 -19.95 2.00 18.72
C VAL A 53 -19.40 2.64 17.45
N VAL A 54 -18.09 2.53 17.22
CA VAL A 54 -17.43 3.06 16.02
C VAL A 54 -17.90 2.33 14.78
N ALA A 55 -18.02 1.01 14.83
CA ALA A 55 -18.53 0.18 13.74
C ALA A 55 -19.95 0.60 13.31
N ARG A 56 -20.86 0.81 14.26
CA ARG A 56 -22.22 1.31 13.97
C ARG A 56 -22.20 2.70 13.32
N LEU A 57 -21.37 3.61 13.84
CA LEU A 57 -21.22 4.95 13.27
C LEU A 57 -20.70 4.90 11.83
N LEU A 58 -19.64 4.15 11.58
CA LEU A 58 -19.05 4.02 10.24
C LEU A 58 -20.02 3.40 9.25
N ASN A 59 -20.77 2.37 9.65
CA ASN A 59 -21.79 1.77 8.80
C ASN A 59 -22.91 2.74 8.41
N ALA A 60 -23.25 3.69 9.29
CA ALA A 60 -24.25 4.71 9.00
C ALA A 60 -23.70 5.85 8.13
N VAL A 61 -22.45 6.27 8.36
CA VAL A 61 -21.89 7.50 7.76
C VAL A 61 -21.15 7.24 6.45
N LEU A 62 -20.43 6.12 6.31
CA LEU A 62 -19.62 5.84 5.12
C LEU A 62 -20.42 5.83 3.80
N PRO A 63 -21.62 5.23 3.72
CA PRO A 63 -22.41 5.28 2.48
C PRO A 63 -22.78 6.71 2.06
N HIS A 64 -23.08 7.57 3.04
CA HIS A 64 -23.39 8.98 2.79
C HIS A 64 -22.15 9.81 2.43
N MET A 65 -20.99 9.46 2.97
CA MET A 65 -19.73 10.07 2.54
C MET A 65 -19.41 9.66 1.10
N ALA A 66 -19.53 8.37 0.79
CA ALA A 66 -19.28 7.84 -0.54
C ALA A 66 -20.20 8.46 -1.60
N SER A 67 -21.47 8.73 -1.29
CA SER A 67 -22.38 9.39 -2.25
C SER A 67 -21.96 10.83 -2.62
N LYS A 68 -21.03 11.43 -1.89
CA LYS A 68 -20.51 12.79 -2.11
C LYS A 68 -19.05 12.81 -2.57
N ASP A 69 -18.39 11.66 -2.61
CA ASP A 69 -16.97 11.52 -2.91
C ASP A 69 -16.77 10.35 -3.89
N VAL A 70 -16.48 10.70 -5.15
CA VAL A 70 -16.35 9.74 -6.25
C VAL A 70 -15.20 8.77 -6.03
N ASP A 71 -14.10 9.22 -5.43
CA ASP A 71 -12.93 8.38 -5.15
C ASP A 71 -13.25 7.37 -4.03
N LEU A 72 -13.88 7.84 -2.95
CA LEU A 72 -14.32 6.96 -1.87
C LEU A 72 -15.37 5.94 -2.35
N ALA A 73 -16.35 6.37 -3.16
CA ALA A 73 -17.34 5.47 -3.75
C ALA A 73 -16.68 4.40 -4.61
N PHE A 74 -15.75 4.79 -5.49
CA PHE A 74 -15.00 3.87 -6.33
C PHE A 74 -14.23 2.85 -5.48
N LYS A 75 -13.48 3.29 -4.46
CA LYS A 75 -12.70 2.39 -3.59
C LYS A 75 -13.59 1.38 -2.86
N LEU A 76 -14.71 1.82 -2.29
CA LEU A 76 -15.64 0.92 -1.58
C LEU A 76 -16.34 -0.06 -2.52
N HIS A 77 -16.69 0.37 -3.74
CA HIS A 77 -17.26 -0.51 -4.75
C HIS A 77 -16.26 -1.59 -5.17
N GLN A 78 -15.03 -1.19 -5.52
CA GLN A 78 -13.98 -2.14 -5.89
C GLN A 78 -13.69 -3.14 -4.75
N ALA A 79 -13.65 -2.68 -3.50
CA ALA A 79 -13.46 -3.55 -2.36
C ALA A 79 -14.64 -4.54 -2.19
N THR A 80 -15.88 -4.08 -2.43
CA THR A 80 -17.08 -4.93 -2.44
C THR A 80 -16.98 -6.00 -3.51
N ASP A 81 -16.66 -5.64 -4.76
CA ASP A 81 -16.55 -6.58 -5.87
C ASP A 81 -15.47 -7.64 -5.64
N LEU A 82 -14.35 -7.27 -5.01
CA LEU A 82 -13.23 -8.18 -4.75
C LEU A 82 -13.49 -9.12 -3.57
N THR A 83 -14.22 -8.68 -2.55
CA THR A 83 -14.37 -9.42 -1.28
C THR A 83 -15.74 -10.06 -1.10
N GLY A 84 -16.76 -9.58 -1.82
CA GLY A 84 -18.17 -9.92 -1.59
C GLY A 84 -18.77 -9.32 -0.31
N LEU A 85 -18.03 -8.47 0.40
CA LEU A 85 -18.51 -7.83 1.63
C LEU A 85 -19.27 -6.56 1.29
N HIS A 86 -20.51 -6.46 1.76
CA HIS A 86 -21.36 -5.29 1.51
C HIS A 86 -21.42 -4.32 2.70
N ASN A 87 -20.96 -4.76 3.88
CA ASN A 87 -20.97 -3.94 5.08
C ASN A 87 -19.70 -3.07 5.15
N PRO A 88 -19.80 -1.73 5.30
CA PRO A 88 -18.65 -0.84 5.28
C PRO A 88 -17.56 -1.15 6.32
N VAL A 89 -17.93 -1.45 7.57
CA VAL A 89 -16.91 -1.75 8.59
C VAL A 89 -16.24 -3.09 8.31
N ASP A 90 -16.95 -4.07 7.77
CA ASP A 90 -16.38 -5.37 7.43
C ASP A 90 -15.41 -5.26 6.25
N LEU A 91 -15.74 -4.41 5.26
CA LEU A 91 -14.80 -4.04 4.18
C LEU A 91 -13.52 -3.41 4.74
N LEU A 92 -13.64 -2.41 5.62
CA LEU A 92 -12.48 -1.75 6.23
C LEU A 92 -11.64 -2.71 7.08
N ARG A 93 -12.28 -3.62 7.81
CA ARG A 93 -11.59 -4.68 8.55
C ARG A 93 -10.84 -5.61 7.61
N GLU A 94 -11.45 -6.05 6.52
CA GLU A 94 -10.77 -6.90 5.54
C GLU A 94 -9.57 -6.19 4.92
N ILE A 95 -9.75 -4.93 4.48
CA ILE A 95 -8.65 -4.10 3.95
C ILE A 95 -7.51 -3.95 4.97
N SER A 96 -7.82 -3.80 6.27
CA SER A 96 -6.82 -3.63 7.33
C SER A 96 -5.91 -4.85 7.53
N ARG A 97 -6.26 -6.02 6.97
CA ARG A 97 -5.44 -7.25 7.07
C ARG A 97 -4.27 -7.28 6.11
N TYR A 98 -4.22 -6.34 5.16
CA TYR A 98 -3.19 -6.23 4.15
C TYR A 98 -2.17 -5.18 4.57
N ASP A 99 -1.21 -5.59 5.40
CA ASP A 99 -0.04 -4.82 5.78
C ASP A 99 1.23 -5.69 5.81
N LEU A 100 2.38 -5.04 6.09
CA LEU A 100 3.68 -5.68 6.23
C LEU A 100 4.18 -5.71 7.69
N THR A 101 3.33 -5.35 8.65
CA THR A 101 3.72 -5.18 10.05
C THR A 101 4.32 -6.47 10.60
N GLY A 102 5.56 -6.36 11.08
CA GLY A 102 6.31 -7.47 11.65
C GLY A 102 6.78 -8.53 10.65
N THR A 103 6.50 -8.38 9.35
CA THR A 103 6.83 -9.39 8.32
C THR A 103 8.18 -9.13 7.66
N LEU A 104 8.56 -7.86 7.47
CA LEU A 104 9.73 -7.48 6.68
C LEU A 104 11.08 -7.95 7.24
N LYS A 105 11.17 -8.12 8.56
CA LYS A 105 12.36 -8.65 9.25
C LYS A 105 12.75 -10.07 8.83
N ASP A 106 11.83 -10.80 8.20
CA ASP A 106 12.02 -12.18 7.77
C ASP A 106 12.30 -12.29 6.25
N VAL A 107 12.25 -11.19 5.51
CA VAL A 107 12.65 -11.12 4.10
C VAL A 107 14.18 -11.19 4.01
N LYS A 108 14.69 -12.13 3.20
CA LYS A 108 16.13 -12.39 3.01
C LYS A 108 16.60 -12.23 1.56
N GLN A 109 15.67 -11.92 0.67
CA GLN A 109 15.90 -11.77 -0.76
C GLN A 109 16.60 -10.45 -1.08
N GLU A 110 16.94 -10.26 -2.35
CA GLU A 110 17.29 -8.94 -2.87
C GLU A 110 15.99 -8.15 -3.09
N VAL A 111 15.96 -6.89 -2.69
CA VAL A 111 14.74 -6.07 -2.73
C VAL A 111 15.02 -4.74 -3.46
N LEU A 112 14.14 -4.43 -4.42
CA LEU A 112 14.02 -3.12 -5.05
C LEU A 112 12.74 -2.44 -4.57
N LEU A 113 12.88 -1.24 -4.01
CA LEU A 113 11.78 -0.36 -3.63
C LEU A 113 11.68 0.79 -4.63
N LEU A 114 10.52 0.98 -5.25
CA LEU A 114 10.22 2.15 -6.08
C LEU A 114 9.19 3.01 -5.39
N ALA A 115 9.48 4.31 -5.25
CA ALA A 115 8.60 5.25 -4.55
C ALA A 115 8.44 6.56 -5.35
N GLY A 116 7.20 6.97 -5.57
CA GLY A 116 6.87 8.30 -6.05
C GLY A 116 6.74 9.31 -4.88
N THR A 117 7.24 10.54 -5.04
CA THR A 117 7.11 11.57 -4.00
C THR A 117 5.70 12.16 -3.88
N ASP A 118 4.89 12.07 -4.94
CA ASP A 118 3.52 12.59 -5.03
C ASP A 118 2.51 11.45 -5.29
N ASP A 119 2.76 10.28 -4.68
CA ASP A 119 1.84 9.15 -4.75
C ASP A 119 0.53 9.46 -3.99
N GLN A 120 -0.61 9.37 -4.69
CA GLN A 120 -1.92 9.71 -4.15
C GLN A 120 -2.56 8.63 -3.24
N TYR A 121 -1.93 7.46 -3.11
CA TYR A 121 -2.43 6.34 -2.31
C TYR A 121 -1.43 5.82 -1.26
N VAL A 122 -0.13 6.03 -1.46
CA VAL A 122 0.93 5.56 -0.57
C VAL A 122 1.76 6.74 -0.09
N PRO A 123 1.76 7.05 1.22
CA PRO A 123 2.60 8.12 1.76
C PRO A 123 4.09 7.86 1.54
N TYR A 124 4.80 8.80 0.91
CA TYR A 124 6.24 8.70 0.64
C TYR A 124 7.08 8.33 1.88
N LYS A 125 6.66 8.79 3.09
CA LYS A 125 7.30 8.43 4.36
C LYS A 125 7.41 6.91 4.61
N ARG A 126 6.56 6.09 3.97
CA ARG A 126 6.63 4.61 4.05
C ARG A 126 7.95 4.07 3.50
N LEU A 127 8.65 4.80 2.62
CA LEU A 127 9.97 4.40 2.12
C LEU A 127 10.94 4.17 3.28
N SER A 128 11.12 5.20 4.13
CA SER A 128 12.02 5.12 5.28
C SER A 128 11.64 4.01 6.26
N GLN A 129 10.34 3.73 6.41
CA GLN A 129 9.85 2.64 7.25
C GLN A 129 10.25 1.28 6.67
N LEU A 130 9.98 1.04 5.38
CA LEU A 130 10.37 -0.18 4.67
C LEU A 130 11.87 -0.42 4.77
N GLU A 131 12.68 0.61 4.51
CA GLU A 131 14.14 0.54 4.61
C GLU A 131 14.59 0.14 6.02
N SER A 132 13.94 0.68 7.07
CA SER A 132 14.27 0.37 8.46
C SER A 132 13.86 -1.04 8.91
N GLU A 133 12.82 -1.63 8.30
CA GLU A 133 12.27 -2.93 8.70
C GLU A 133 12.86 -4.10 7.90
N LEU A 134 13.41 -3.85 6.70
CA LEU A 134 14.08 -4.82 5.83
C LEU A 134 15.52 -5.15 6.31
N VAL A 135 15.65 -5.53 7.58
CA VAL A 135 16.96 -5.64 8.26
C VAL A 135 17.80 -6.88 7.89
N ARG A 136 17.24 -7.86 7.16
CA ARG A 136 17.90 -9.14 6.82
C ARG A 136 18.00 -9.41 5.32
N VAL A 137 17.64 -8.45 4.49
CA VAL A 137 17.70 -8.63 3.02
C VAL A 137 19.13 -8.86 2.55
N LYS A 138 19.28 -9.60 1.44
CA LYS A 138 20.60 -9.81 0.82
C LYS A 138 21.16 -8.50 0.24
N SER A 139 20.29 -7.70 -0.35
CA SER A 139 20.59 -6.35 -0.82
C SER A 139 19.29 -5.53 -0.86
N LEU A 140 19.42 -4.23 -0.64
CA LEU A 140 18.33 -3.28 -0.74
C LEU A 140 18.72 -2.17 -1.70
N LYS A 141 17.87 -1.91 -2.70
CA LYS A 141 17.95 -0.72 -3.55
C LYS A 141 16.63 0.04 -3.44
N SER A 142 16.72 1.33 -3.18
CA SER A 142 15.58 2.24 -3.21
C SER A 142 15.76 3.23 -4.35
N VAL A 143 14.67 3.52 -5.07
CA VAL A 143 14.65 4.54 -6.12
C VAL A 143 13.45 5.44 -5.87
N THR A 144 13.74 6.72 -5.73
CA THR A 144 12.72 7.77 -5.58
C THR A 144 12.52 8.49 -6.90
N PHE A 145 11.26 8.68 -7.27
CA PHE A 145 10.85 9.47 -8.42
C PHE A 145 10.20 10.76 -7.92
N ASP A 146 10.79 11.90 -8.28
CA ASP A 146 10.24 13.23 -8.00
C ASP A 146 9.59 13.86 -9.24
N ALA A 147 8.95 15.01 -9.06
CA ALA A 147 8.24 15.72 -10.12
C ALA A 147 9.10 15.99 -11.37
N SER A 148 10.43 16.11 -11.23
CA SER A 148 11.33 16.34 -12.37
C SER A 148 11.43 15.11 -13.30
N THR A 149 11.15 13.92 -12.78
CA THR A 149 11.16 12.65 -13.53
C THR A 149 9.86 12.41 -14.30
N GLY A 150 8.76 13.07 -13.89
CA GLY A 150 7.41 12.79 -14.35
C GLY A 150 6.87 11.41 -13.92
N ALA A 151 7.55 10.73 -13.00
CA ALA A 151 7.22 9.40 -12.50
C ALA A 151 6.87 9.38 -11.00
N ASP A 152 6.56 10.52 -10.40
CA ASP A 152 6.37 10.71 -8.96
C ASP A 152 5.01 10.28 -8.41
N GLN A 153 4.07 9.94 -9.29
CA GLN A 153 2.73 9.50 -8.92
C GLN A 153 2.64 7.99 -8.70
N HIS A 154 1.52 7.52 -8.16
CA HIS A 154 1.33 6.11 -7.82
C HIS A 154 1.70 5.15 -8.95
N CYS A 155 2.56 4.18 -8.64
CA CYS A 155 3.09 3.21 -9.61
C CYS A 155 3.71 3.90 -10.84
N GLN A 156 4.36 5.05 -10.64
CA GLN A 156 5.08 5.80 -11.66
C GLN A 156 4.22 6.05 -12.92
N ILE A 157 2.90 6.21 -12.75
CA ILE A 157 1.93 6.18 -13.87
C ILE A 157 2.22 7.24 -14.94
N GLY A 158 2.75 8.40 -14.54
CA GLY A 158 3.13 9.49 -15.43
C GLY A 158 4.30 9.14 -16.36
N ASN A 159 5.21 8.25 -15.95
CA ASN A 159 6.35 7.82 -16.75
C ASN A 159 6.87 6.43 -16.33
N ARG A 160 6.06 5.40 -16.60
CA ARG A 160 6.33 4.00 -16.22
C ARG A 160 7.61 3.43 -16.83
N GLN A 161 8.12 4.01 -17.91
CA GLN A 161 9.34 3.53 -18.56
C GLN A 161 10.54 3.62 -17.61
N LEU A 162 10.59 4.63 -16.75
CA LEU A 162 11.66 4.76 -15.75
C LEU A 162 11.62 3.60 -14.74
N ALA A 163 10.44 3.23 -14.25
CA ALA A 163 10.29 2.06 -13.39
C ALA A 163 10.72 0.76 -14.08
N ILE A 164 10.34 0.58 -15.35
CA ILE A 164 10.70 -0.60 -16.15
C ILE A 164 12.22 -0.70 -16.35
N ASN A 165 12.90 0.43 -16.57
CA ASN A 165 14.35 0.46 -16.68
C ASN A 165 15.00 0.00 -15.37
N GLU A 166 14.49 0.44 -14.22
CA GLU A 166 14.97 -0.01 -12.90
C GLU A 166 14.75 -1.51 -12.69
N PHE A 167 13.62 -2.08 -13.16
CA PHE A 167 13.39 -3.52 -13.12
C PHE A 167 14.44 -4.28 -13.94
N ALA A 168 14.69 -3.83 -15.17
CA ALA A 168 15.63 -4.48 -16.07
C ALA A 168 17.05 -4.46 -15.47
N THR A 169 17.49 -3.32 -14.95
CA THR A 169 18.79 -3.21 -14.26
C THR A 169 18.86 -4.14 -13.04
N PHE A 170 17.83 -4.13 -12.20
CA PHE A 170 17.83 -4.93 -10.97
C PHE A 170 17.76 -6.44 -11.23
N LEU A 171 16.98 -6.88 -12.22
CA LEU A 171 16.83 -8.30 -12.54
C LEU A 171 18.09 -8.88 -13.20
N ASN A 172 18.84 -8.07 -13.96
CA ASN A 172 20.06 -8.49 -14.66
C ASN A 172 21.37 -8.35 -13.86
N ALA A 173 21.34 -7.71 -12.69
CA ALA A 173 22.46 -7.65 -11.75
C ALA A 173 22.73 -9.02 -11.07
#